data_AF-A0A960VY09-F1
#
_entry.id   AF-A0A960VY09-F1
#
_cell.length_a   1.000
_cell.length_b   1.000
_cell.length_c   1.000
_cell.angle_alpha   90.00
_cell.angle_beta   90.00
_cell.angle_gamma   90.00
#
_symmetry.space_group_name_H-M   'P 1'
#
loop_
_entity.id
_entity.type
_entity.pdbx_description
1 polymer ?
#
loop_
_entity_poly.entity_id
_entity_poly.type
_entity_poly.pdbx_seq_one_letter_code
_entity_poly.pdbx_strand_id
1 'polypeptide(L)' 'MNFKFLSEIKYIQNIAIGNAIREVRRLNIKYGEGDWKKRKGVAKKVFVTI' A
#
# COMPACT_ATOMS: atom_id res chain seq x y z
N MET A 1 -9.39 9.58 11.56
CA MET A 1 -8.19 10.44 11.41
C MET A 1 -7.95 10.68 9.94
N ASN A 2 -8.06 11.92 9.48
CA ASN A 2 -7.94 12.27 8.07
C ASN A 2 -6.63 12.99 7.80
N PHE A 3 -6.02 12.69 6.67
CA PHE A 3 -4.79 13.34 6.24
C PHE A 3 -4.77 13.45 4.72
N LYS A 4 -4.00 14.41 4.21
CA LYS A 4 -3.71 14.55 2.79
C LYS A 4 -2.21 14.42 2.56
N PHE A 5 -1.83 13.81 1.44
CA PHE A 5 -0.43 13.77 1.01
C PHE A 5 -0.04 15.12 0.40
N LEU A 6 1.12 15.64 0.79
CA LEU A 6 1.71 16.85 0.24
C LEU A 6 2.83 16.57 -0.76
N SER A 7 3.24 15.30 -0.86
CA SER A 7 4.31 14.86 -1.75
C SER A 7 4.01 13.49 -2.31
N GLU A 8 4.71 13.14 -3.38
CA GLU A 8 4.81 11.77 -3.85
C GLU A 8 5.41 10.85 -2.78
N ILE A 9 5.12 9.56 -2.92
CA ILE A 9 5.70 8.50 -2.08
C ILE A 9 7.11 8.22 -2.59
N LYS A 10 8.10 8.42 -1.73
CA LYS A 10 9.52 8.14 -1.98
C LYS A 10 9.98 6.88 -1.26
N TYR A 11 11.16 6.39 -1.64
CA TYR A 11 11.80 5.20 -1.04
C TYR A 11 10.89 3.97 -1.06
N ILE A 12 10.23 3.75 -2.21
CA ILE A 12 9.31 2.63 -2.39
C ILE A 12 10.10 1.33 -2.45
N GLN A 13 9.80 0.40 -1.53
CA GLN A 13 10.36 -0.94 -1.51
C GLN A 13 9.28 -2.01 -1.43
N ASN A 14 9.55 -3.18 -2.01
CA ASN A 14 8.71 -4.35 -1.80
C ASN A 14 9.02 -4.92 -0.41
N ILE A 15 8.00 -5.09 0.42
CA ILE A 15 8.10 -5.69 1.75
C ILE A 15 7.49 -7.10 1.81
N ALA A 16 6.71 -7.48 0.80
CA ALA A 16 6.24 -8.84 0.58
C ALA A 16 5.80 -8.99 -0.89
N ILE A 17 5.91 -10.20 -1.42
CA ILE A 17 5.52 -10.57 -2.79
C ILE A 17 4.72 -11.86 -2.72
N GLY A 18 3.64 -11.96 -3.52
CA GLY A 18 2.83 -13.18 -3.64
C GLY A 18 2.39 -13.74 -2.28
N ASN A 19 2.75 -15.00 -2.00
CA ASN A 19 2.37 -15.73 -0.79
C ASN A 19 2.91 -15.13 0.53
N ALA A 20 3.94 -14.29 0.48
CA ALA A 20 4.40 -13.56 1.67
C ALA A 20 3.41 -12.47 2.11
N ILE A 21 2.45 -12.10 1.24
CA ILE A 21 1.36 -11.19 1.58
C ILE A 21 0.28 -12.01 2.30
N ARG A 22 0.13 -11.79 3.61
CA ARG A 22 -0.84 -12.50 4.47
C ARG A 22 -2.24 -12.63 3.86
N GLU A 23 -2.69 -11.58 3.18
CA GLU A 23 -4.03 -11.48 2.60
C GLU A 23 -4.07 -11.79 1.09
N VAL A 24 -3.05 -12.43 0.51
CA VAL A 24 -2.97 -12.66 -0.95
C VAL A 24 -4.19 -13.38 -1.50
N ARG A 25 -4.73 -14.36 -0.76
CA ARG A 25 -5.95 -15.08 -1.15
C ARG A 25 -7.14 -14.14 -1.27
N ARG A 26 -7.30 -13.22 -0.33
CA ARG A 26 -8.39 -12.22 -0.35
C ARG A 26 -8.23 -11.22 -1.49
N LEU A 27 -6.99 -10.83 -1.81
CA LEU A 27 -6.70 -10.00 -2.97
C LEU A 27 -7.10 -10.70 -4.28
N ASN A 28 -6.74 -11.98 -4.42
CA ASN A 28 -7.13 -12.78 -5.57
C ASN A 28 -8.64 -12.92 -5.72
N ILE A 29 -9.39 -13.16 -4.62
CA ILE A 29 -10.85 -13.25 -4.67
C ILE A 29 -11.47 -11.92 -5.12
N LYS A 30 -10.97 -10.79 -4.61
CA LYS A 30 -11.59 -9.48 -4.86
C LYS A 30 -11.22 -8.87 -6.21
N TYR A 31 -10.00 -9.11 -6.67
CA TYR A 31 -9.41 -8.41 -7.81
C TYR A 31 -8.89 -9.34 -8.90
N GLY A 32 -9.01 -10.66 -8.74
CA GLY A 32 -8.42 -11.65 -9.62
C GLY A 32 -6.98 -11.99 -9.26
N GLU A 33 -6.47 -13.07 -9.83
CA GLU A 33 -5.07 -13.44 -9.69
C GLU A 33 -4.16 -12.33 -10.23
N GLY A 34 -3.06 -12.06 -9.54
CA GLY A 34 -2.13 -11.03 -9.95
C GLY A 34 -0.79 -11.09 -9.25
N ASP A 35 0.18 -10.38 -9.82
CA ASP A 35 1.53 -10.22 -9.28
C ASP A 35 1.55 -9.22 -8.12
N TRP A 36 0.85 -9.58 -7.04
CA TRP A 36 0.70 -8.74 -5.87
C TRP A 36 2.05 -8.44 -5.22
N LYS A 37 2.31 -7.14 -5.03
CA LYS A 37 3.49 -6.62 -4.32
C LYS A 37 3.00 -5.70 -3.21
N LYS A 38 3.33 -6.03 -1.97
CA LYS A 38 3.11 -5.13 -0.84
C LYS A 38 4.28 -4.16 -0.79
N ARG A 39 4.00 -2.87 -0.94
CA ARG A 39 5.02 -1.81 -0.98
C ARG A 39 4.95 -0.92 0.26
N LYS A 40 6.12 -0.49 0.73
CA LYS A 40 6.27 0.54 1.78
C LYS A 40 7.07 1.70 1.19
N GLY A 41 6.67 2.92 1.51
CA GLY A 41 7.40 4.14 1.17
C GLY A 41 7.08 5.24 2.17
N VAL A 42 7.64 6.43 1.94
CA VAL A 42 7.52 7.59 2.82
C VAL A 42 6.98 8.78 2.02
N ALA A 43 6.00 9.48 2.56
CA ALA A 43 5.45 10.70 1.98
C ALA A 43 5.17 11.73 3.07
N LYS A 44 5.28 13.01 2.74
CA LYS A 44 4.85 14.10 3.63
C LYS A 44 3.32 14.15 3.65
N LYS A 45 2.75 14.27 4.84
CA LYS A 45 1.31 14.42 5.04
C LYS A 45 1.00 15.51 6.05
N VAL A 46 -0.19 16.09 5.94
CA VAL A 46 -0.80 16.97 6.96
C VAL A 46 -2.10 16.38 7.44
N PHE A 47 -2.42 16.58 8.72
CA PHE A 47 -3.71 16.23 9.27
C PHE A 47 -4.74 17.30 8.90
N VAL A 48 -5.96 16.86 8.62
CA VAL A 48 -7.09 17.74 8.32
C VAL A 48 -8.25 17.40 9.25
N THR A 49 -8.85 18.43 9.81
CA THR A 49 -10.14 18.33 10.50
C THR A 49 -11.23 18.35 9.42
N ILE A 50 -12.16 17.39 9.46
CA ILE A 50 -13.38 17.44 8.63
C ILE A 50 -14.34 18.41 9.31
#